data_AF-A0A1Q2YHJ1-F1
#
_entry.id   AF-A0A1Q2YHJ1-F1
#
_cell.length_a   1.000
_cell.length_b   1.000
_cell.length_c   1.000
_cell.angle_alpha   90.00
_cell.angle_beta   90.00
_cell.angle_gamma   90.00
#
_symmetry.space_group_name_H-M   'P 1'
#
loop_
_entity.id
_entity.type
_entity.pdbx_description
1 polymer ?
#
loop_
_entity_poly.entity_id
_entity_poly.type
_entity_poly.pdbx_seq_one_letter_code
_entity_poly.pdbx_strand_id
1 'polypeptide(L)'
;MNISTSTVVTRRRGGKAHQPEDEENAAELKLGPEFQLEQVDHHGDVSKLITLNLSEARILIRAALKERMEMISKLNGVEIDTSDPSGEPDDDQLAKLSTAPGANEILRKTLDHLSMFSRFKDVETCTAVETLLKSEENSILHPFEIAQLGSLSCEDIDEAITLIPSLNDKKDQIDLQRILDELNRLESNFA
;
A
#
# COMPACT_ATOMS: atom_id res chain seq x y z
N MET A 1 -28.38 10.32 11.80
CA MET A 1 -27.03 9.75 11.90
C MET A 1 -26.66 9.20 10.54
N ASN A 2 -25.46 9.51 10.04
CA ASN A 2 -24.97 8.90 8.81
C ASN A 2 -24.65 7.42 9.09
N ILE A 3 -24.93 6.56 8.14
CA ILE A 3 -24.62 5.14 8.25
C ILE A 3 -23.15 4.99 7.85
N SER A 4 -22.30 4.53 8.77
CA SER A 4 -20.89 4.26 8.48
C SER A 4 -20.74 3.02 7.59
N THR A 5 -19.66 2.98 6.82
CA THR A 5 -19.27 1.82 6.01
C THR A 5 -18.98 0.62 6.90
N SER A 6 -19.51 -0.55 6.55
CA SER A 6 -19.24 -1.83 7.21
C SER A 6 -18.24 -2.66 6.41
N THR A 7 -17.47 -3.51 7.11
CA THR A 7 -16.57 -4.50 6.49
C THR A 7 -17.30 -5.83 6.24
N VAL A 8 -16.69 -6.71 5.43
CA VAL A 8 -17.26 -8.03 5.08
C VAL A 8 -17.32 -8.94 6.30
N VAL A 9 -16.33 -8.85 7.19
CA VAL A 9 -16.23 -9.68 8.39
C VAL A 9 -17.19 -9.17 9.46
N THR A 10 -18.29 -9.90 9.67
CA THR A 10 -19.28 -9.56 10.70
C THR A 10 -18.93 -10.18 12.04
N ARG A 11 -18.29 -9.41 12.93
CA ARG A 11 -18.01 -9.84 14.31
C ARG A 11 -19.29 -9.79 15.15
N ARG A 12 -19.68 -10.93 15.73
CA ARG A 12 -20.74 -10.97 16.76
C ARG A 12 -20.22 -10.35 18.06
N ARG A 13 -20.38 -9.04 18.22
CA ARG A 13 -20.13 -8.34 19.48
C ARG A 13 -21.25 -8.70 20.48
N GLY A 14 -21.06 -9.80 21.22
CA GLY A 14 -21.98 -10.21 22.29
C GLY A 14 -21.88 -9.31 23.53
N GLY A 15 -22.40 -9.76 24.68
CA GLY A 15 -22.44 -8.99 25.94
C GLY A 15 -21.09 -8.54 26.53
N LYS A 16 -19.97 -8.85 25.86
CA LYS A 16 -18.61 -8.37 26.17
C LYS A 16 -18.17 -7.17 25.32
N ALA A 17 -19.07 -6.53 24.58
CA ALA A 17 -18.77 -5.33 23.77
C ALA A 17 -18.18 -4.15 24.58
N HIS A 18 -18.27 -4.19 25.92
CA HIS A 18 -17.65 -3.23 26.84
C HIS A 18 -16.24 -3.60 27.31
N GLN A 19 -15.73 -4.80 26.98
CA GLN A 19 -14.32 -5.08 27.24
C GLN A 19 -13.47 -4.25 26.27
N PRO A 20 -12.40 -3.59 26.76
CA PRO A 20 -11.45 -2.95 25.87
C PRO A 20 -10.94 -3.99 24.86
N GLU A 21 -10.92 -3.61 23.59
CA GLU A 21 -10.30 -4.44 22.55
C GLU A 21 -8.82 -4.65 22.91
N ASP A 22 -8.26 -5.79 22.52
CA ASP A 22 -6.85 -6.10 22.78
C ASP A 22 -5.96 -4.97 22.26
N GLU A 23 -4.90 -4.64 23.00
CA GLU A 23 -4.01 -3.53 22.65
C GLU A 23 -3.34 -3.80 21.29
N GLU A 24 -3.62 -2.94 20.32
CA GLU A 24 -3.05 -3.02 18.98
C GLU A 24 -1.57 -2.62 19.01
N ASN A 25 -0.71 -3.49 18.48
CA ASN A 25 0.72 -3.25 18.41
C ASN A 25 1.30 -3.75 17.07
N ALA A 26 1.57 -2.80 16.17
CA ALA A 26 2.12 -3.09 14.85
C ALA A 26 3.52 -3.74 14.91
N ALA A 27 4.34 -3.38 15.91
CA ALA A 27 5.68 -3.97 16.08
C ALA A 27 5.64 -5.45 16.49
N GLU A 28 4.51 -5.92 17.01
CA GLU A 28 4.25 -7.32 17.33
C GLU A 28 3.33 -8.00 16.32
N LEU A 29 2.99 -7.32 15.20
CA LEU A 29 1.99 -7.75 14.22
C LEU A 29 0.60 -8.03 14.83
N LYS A 30 0.32 -7.45 15.99
CA LYS A 30 -1.02 -7.45 16.61
C LYS A 30 -1.82 -6.32 16.00
N LEU A 31 -2.19 -6.49 14.75
CA LEU A 31 -3.06 -5.56 14.04
C LEU A 31 -4.51 -5.77 14.49
N GLY A 32 -5.33 -4.73 14.33
CA GLY A 32 -6.75 -4.79 14.63
C GLY A 32 -7.48 -5.90 13.85
N PRO A 33 -8.70 -6.30 14.29
CA PRO A 33 -9.43 -7.42 13.71
C PRO A 33 -9.76 -7.25 12.22
N GLU A 34 -9.82 -6.01 11.72
CA GLU A 34 -10.04 -5.72 10.30
C GLU A 34 -8.79 -5.94 9.44
N PHE A 35 -7.61 -6.08 10.04
CA PHE A 35 -6.31 -6.23 9.36
C PHE A 35 -5.66 -7.57 9.66
N GLN A 36 -6.46 -8.61 9.89
CA GLN A 36 -5.96 -9.98 10.03
C GLN A 36 -5.32 -10.48 8.74
N LEU A 37 -4.39 -11.43 8.86
CA LEU A 37 -3.67 -12.00 7.73
C LEU A 37 -4.60 -12.66 6.70
N GLU A 38 -5.65 -13.33 7.16
CA GLU A 38 -6.70 -13.90 6.31
C GLU A 38 -7.86 -12.91 6.24
N GLN A 39 -8.16 -12.47 5.03
CA GLN A 39 -9.25 -11.55 4.71
C GLN A 39 -10.28 -12.30 3.87
N VAL A 40 -11.53 -11.85 3.94
CA VAL A 40 -12.62 -12.38 3.12
C VAL A 40 -13.06 -11.30 2.15
N ASP A 41 -13.03 -11.63 0.86
CA ASP A 41 -13.44 -10.72 -0.19
C ASP A 41 -14.97 -10.60 -0.29
N HIS A 42 -15.47 -9.80 -1.24
CA HIS A 42 -16.91 -9.64 -1.45
C HIS A 42 -17.59 -10.89 -2.05
N HIS A 43 -16.84 -11.84 -2.61
CA HIS A 43 -17.34 -13.09 -3.16
C HIS A 43 -17.37 -14.22 -2.10
N GLY A 44 -16.75 -13.99 -0.94
CA GLY A 44 -16.63 -14.97 0.14
C GLY A 44 -15.36 -15.81 0.06
N ASP A 45 -14.45 -15.48 -0.86
CA ASP A 45 -13.16 -16.14 -1.02
C ASP A 45 -12.15 -15.60 0.00
N VAL A 46 -11.31 -16.50 0.52
CA VAL A 46 -10.26 -16.15 1.47
C VAL A 46 -9.02 -15.68 0.70
N SER A 47 -8.61 -14.44 0.94
CA SER A 47 -7.39 -13.85 0.39
C SER A 47 -6.46 -13.39 1.52
N LYS A 48 -5.15 -13.33 1.25
CA LYS A 48 -4.21 -12.73 2.21
C LYS A 48 -4.44 -11.23 2.34
N LEU A 49 -4.07 -10.66 3.48
CA LEU A 49 -4.07 -9.22 3.73
C LEU A 49 -3.29 -8.50 2.64
N ILE A 50 -3.93 -7.50 2.03
CA ILE A 50 -3.28 -6.62 1.06
C ILE A 50 -2.60 -5.49 1.84
N THR A 51 -1.29 -5.39 1.65
CA THR A 51 -0.48 -4.29 2.17
C THR A 51 0.26 -3.67 1.01
N LEU A 52 0.34 -2.35 0.98
CA LEU A 52 0.99 -1.60 -0.07
C LEU A 52 2.16 -0.83 0.52
N ASN A 53 3.31 -0.90 -0.15
CA ASN A 53 4.37 0.07 0.10
C ASN A 53 3.98 1.44 -0.48
N LEU A 54 4.71 2.51 -0.13
CA LEU A 54 4.38 3.87 -0.59
C LEU A 54 4.36 4.00 -2.12
N SER A 55 5.27 3.31 -2.80
CA SER A 55 5.41 3.32 -4.26
C SER A 55 4.23 2.62 -4.96
N GLU A 56 3.85 1.44 -4.48
CA GLU A 56 2.68 0.67 -4.92
C GLU A 56 1.39 1.47 -4.69
N ALA A 57 1.24 2.05 -3.51
CA ALA A 57 0.08 2.88 -3.17
C ALA A 57 -0.04 4.08 -4.12
N ARG A 58 1.07 4.76 -4.43
CA ARG A 58 1.11 5.88 -5.37
C ARG A 58 0.60 5.47 -6.76
N ILE A 59 1.17 4.40 -7.31
CA ILE A 59 0.85 3.92 -8.66
C ILE A 59 -0.61 3.48 -8.73
N LEU A 60 -1.08 2.73 -7.73
CA LEU A 60 -2.45 2.21 -7.68
C LEU A 60 -3.48 3.33 -7.58
N ILE A 61 -3.25 4.32 -6.72
CA ILE A 61 -4.15 5.48 -6.60
C ILE A 61 -4.18 6.24 -7.92
N ARG A 62 -3.03 6.57 -8.52
CA ARG A 62 -2.98 7.29 -9.80
C ARG A 62 -3.69 6.52 -10.92
N ALA A 63 -3.48 5.21 -11.01
CA ALA A 63 -4.17 4.37 -11.99
C ALA A 63 -5.69 4.39 -11.82
N ALA A 64 -6.18 4.22 -10.58
CA ALA A 64 -7.62 4.24 -10.29
C ALA A 64 -8.27 5.61 -10.55
N LEU A 65 -7.56 6.71 -10.27
CA LEU A 65 -8.07 8.06 -10.54
C LEU A 65 -8.07 8.37 -12.04
N LYS A 66 -7.06 7.88 -12.79
CA LYS A 66 -6.98 8.03 -14.25
C LYS A 66 -8.12 7.29 -14.94
N GLU A 67 -8.36 6.03 -14.56
CA GLU A 67 -9.48 5.24 -15.09
C GLU A 67 -10.84 5.90 -14.77
N ARG A 68 -11.01 6.41 -13.54
CA ARG A 68 -12.22 7.15 -13.15
C ARG A 68 -12.41 8.42 -13.99
N MET A 69 -11.33 9.17 -14.23
CA MET A 69 -11.36 10.38 -15.06
C MET A 69 -11.78 10.05 -16.49
N GLU A 70 -11.20 9.02 -17.09
CA GLU A 70 -11.58 8.55 -18.43
C GLU A 70 -13.04 8.12 -18.51
N MET A 71 -13.53 7.39 -17.50
CA MET A 71 -14.93 6.97 -17.41
C MET A 71 -15.89 8.16 -17.34
N ILE A 72 -15.60 9.15 -16.49
CA ILE A 72 -16.42 10.37 -16.35
C ILE A 72 -16.38 11.19 -17.64
N SER A 73 -15.23 11.30 -18.28
CA SER A 73 -15.09 12.04 -19.54
C SER A 73 -15.91 11.41 -20.66
N LYS A 74 -15.84 10.06 -20.79
CA LYS A 74 -16.67 9.29 -21.73
C LYS A 74 -18.16 9.49 -21.48
N LEU A 75 -18.59 9.49 -20.21
CA LEU A 75 -19.99 9.75 -19.83
C LEU A 75 -20.46 11.16 -20.21
N ASN A 76 -19.56 12.16 -20.14
CA ASN A 76 -19.85 13.54 -20.51
C ASN A 76 -19.68 13.84 -22.01
N GLY A 77 -19.37 12.82 -22.83
CA GLY A 77 -19.19 12.98 -24.27
C GLY A 77 -17.90 13.71 -24.69
N VAL A 78 -16.90 13.77 -23.81
CA VAL A 78 -15.58 14.34 -24.09
C VAL A 78 -14.58 13.19 -24.27
N GLU A 79 -14.04 13.03 -25.47
CA GLU A 79 -12.91 12.11 -25.69
C GLU A 79 -11.61 12.82 -25.29
N ILE A 80 -10.93 12.28 -24.28
CA ILE A 80 -9.59 12.73 -23.91
C ILE A 80 -8.61 11.89 -24.73
N ASP A 81 -7.78 12.55 -25.53
CA ASP A 81 -6.69 11.90 -26.24
C ASP A 81 -5.58 11.54 -25.24
N THR A 82 -5.51 10.27 -24.86
CA THR A 82 -4.53 9.74 -23.89
C THR A 82 -3.19 9.38 -24.54
N SER A 83 -3.01 9.67 -25.83
CA SER A 83 -1.81 9.29 -26.59
C SER A 83 -0.65 10.31 -26.47
N ASP A 84 -0.88 11.47 -25.85
CA ASP A 84 0.14 12.50 -25.65
C ASP A 84 0.79 12.40 -24.24
N PRO A 85 2.06 11.95 -24.13
CA PRO A 85 2.77 11.85 -22.86
C PRO A 85 3.11 13.22 -22.23
N SER A 86 2.96 14.33 -22.96
CA SER A 86 3.06 15.68 -22.39
C SER A 86 1.79 16.13 -21.64
N GLY A 87 0.73 15.31 -21.71
CA GLY A 87 -0.58 15.54 -21.09
C GLY A 87 -0.93 14.60 -19.94
N GLU A 88 0.04 13.88 -19.34
CA GLU A 88 -0.19 13.16 -18.08
C GLU A 88 -0.79 14.14 -17.05
N PRO A 89 -2.03 13.93 -16.58
CA PRO A 89 -2.66 14.87 -15.69
C PRO A 89 -1.85 14.95 -14.40
N ASP A 90 -1.63 16.16 -13.92
CA ASP A 90 -0.93 16.39 -12.66
C ASP A 90 -1.75 15.80 -11.49
N ASP A 91 -1.10 15.42 -10.39
CA ASP A 91 -1.75 14.80 -9.22
C ASP A 91 -2.92 15.67 -8.71
N ASP A 92 -2.73 16.99 -8.83
CA ASP A 92 -3.70 18.02 -8.49
C ASP A 92 -4.93 18.03 -9.43
N GLN A 93 -4.75 17.67 -10.69
CA GLN A 93 -5.83 17.49 -11.67
C GLN A 93 -6.56 16.17 -11.42
N LEU A 94 -5.83 15.06 -11.22
CA LEU A 94 -6.46 13.77 -10.89
C LEU A 94 -7.32 13.86 -9.62
N ALA A 95 -6.81 14.50 -8.57
CA ALA A 95 -7.54 14.64 -7.30
C ALA A 95 -8.82 15.49 -7.45
N LYS A 96 -8.77 16.57 -8.24
CA LYS A 96 -9.92 17.47 -8.50
C LYS A 96 -11.00 16.82 -9.36
N LEU A 97 -10.64 16.01 -10.36
CA LEU A 97 -11.59 15.37 -11.28
C LEU A 97 -12.26 14.12 -10.72
N SER A 98 -11.64 13.45 -9.75
CA SER A 98 -12.04 12.12 -9.28
C SER A 98 -12.93 12.09 -8.04
N THR A 99 -13.16 13.23 -7.36
CA THR A 99 -13.83 13.26 -6.05
C THR A 99 -14.91 14.33 -5.93
N ALA A 100 -16.05 13.98 -5.31
CA ALA A 100 -17.12 14.91 -4.96
C ALA A 100 -16.59 16.11 -4.12
N PRO A 101 -17.20 17.30 -4.23
CA PRO A 101 -16.69 18.54 -3.62
C PRO A 101 -16.73 18.45 -2.08
N GLY A 102 -15.62 18.02 -1.48
CA GLY A 102 -15.47 17.94 -0.02
C GLY A 102 -14.48 16.88 0.48
N ALA A 103 -14.20 15.82 -0.29
CA ALA A 103 -13.33 14.71 0.13
C ALA A 103 -11.84 14.87 -0.27
N ASN A 104 -11.47 16.02 -0.86
CA ASN A 104 -10.26 16.17 -1.67
C ASN A 104 -8.98 16.54 -0.88
N GLU A 105 -9.08 17.16 0.30
CA GLU A 105 -7.87 17.66 0.97
C GLU A 105 -6.97 16.53 1.49
N ILE A 106 -7.55 15.47 2.08
CA ILE A 106 -6.78 14.33 2.59
C ILE A 106 -6.11 13.61 1.43
N LEU A 107 -6.86 13.29 0.37
CA LEU A 107 -6.33 12.59 -0.80
C LEU A 107 -5.21 13.38 -1.47
N ARG A 108 -5.35 14.71 -1.61
CA ARG A 108 -4.29 15.56 -2.14
C ARG A 108 -3.03 15.49 -1.28
N LYS A 109 -3.16 15.67 0.04
CA LYS A 109 -2.02 15.54 0.97
C LYS A 109 -1.38 14.15 0.91
N THR A 110 -2.19 13.11 0.75
CA THR A 110 -1.71 11.73 0.57
C THR A 110 -0.93 11.60 -0.74
N LEU A 111 -1.43 12.12 -1.86
CA LEU A 111 -0.71 12.11 -3.14
C LEU A 111 0.60 12.90 -3.06
N ASP A 112 0.60 14.08 -2.43
CA ASP A 112 1.82 14.88 -2.22
C ASP A 112 2.85 14.10 -1.41
N HIS A 113 2.43 13.47 -0.31
CA HIS A 113 3.28 12.62 0.52
C HIS A 113 3.82 11.43 -0.28
N LEU A 114 2.96 10.71 -1.00
CA LEU A 114 3.37 9.56 -1.80
C LEU A 114 4.32 9.97 -2.94
N SER A 115 4.11 11.13 -3.57
CA SER A 115 4.98 11.64 -4.63
C SER A 115 6.37 12.03 -4.10
N MET A 116 6.45 12.54 -2.88
CA MET A 116 7.70 12.94 -2.23
C MET A 116 8.48 11.75 -1.64
N PHE A 117 7.78 10.76 -1.07
CA PHE A 117 8.38 9.66 -0.31
C PHE A 117 8.32 8.29 -1.01
N SER A 118 7.80 8.19 -2.24
CA SER A 118 7.89 6.94 -3.00
C SER A 118 9.34 6.66 -3.40
N ARG A 119 9.88 5.52 -2.98
CA ARG A 119 11.21 5.03 -3.36
C ARG A 119 11.30 4.64 -4.83
N PHE A 120 10.23 4.03 -5.37
CA PHE A 120 10.18 3.50 -6.73
C PHE A 120 9.11 4.26 -7.52
N LYS A 121 9.52 5.07 -8.50
CA LYS A 121 8.59 5.91 -9.27
C LYS A 121 7.98 5.20 -10.47
N ASP A 122 8.73 4.27 -11.05
CA ASP A 122 8.35 3.55 -12.26
C ASP A 122 7.59 2.27 -11.93
N VAL A 123 6.66 1.91 -12.81
CA VAL A 123 5.86 0.68 -12.66
C VAL A 123 6.73 -0.56 -12.77
N GLU A 124 7.74 -0.55 -13.65
CA GLU A 124 8.65 -1.67 -13.87
C GLU A 124 9.50 -1.96 -12.64
N THR A 125 10.09 -0.92 -12.02
CA THR A 125 10.89 -1.06 -10.80
C THR A 125 10.02 -1.51 -9.62
N CYS A 126 8.83 -0.94 -9.48
CA CYS A 126 7.87 -1.35 -8.46
C CYS A 126 7.48 -2.83 -8.59
N THR A 127 7.25 -3.30 -9.82
CA THR A 127 6.92 -4.71 -10.10
C THR A 127 8.10 -5.64 -9.79
N ALA A 128 9.34 -5.21 -10.07
CA ALA A 128 10.54 -5.97 -9.73
C ALA A 128 10.70 -6.10 -8.21
N VAL A 129 10.48 -5.01 -7.45
CA VAL A 129 10.48 -5.00 -5.98
C VAL A 129 9.40 -5.91 -5.42
N GLU A 130 8.19 -5.85 -5.98
CA GLU A 130 7.09 -6.73 -5.58
C GLU A 130 7.44 -8.20 -5.78
N THR A 131 8.03 -8.55 -6.92
CA THR A 131 8.45 -9.93 -7.24
C THR A 131 9.55 -10.41 -6.30
N LEU A 132 10.51 -9.55 -5.95
CA LEU A 132 11.57 -9.86 -4.99
C LEU A 132 11.00 -10.12 -3.59
N LEU A 133 10.16 -9.22 -3.10
CA LEU A 133 9.64 -9.27 -1.73
C LEU A 133 8.54 -10.32 -1.52
N LYS A 134 7.71 -10.59 -2.54
CA LYS A 134 6.64 -11.60 -2.50
C LYS A 134 7.07 -12.96 -3.05
N SER A 135 8.38 -13.18 -3.24
CA SER A 135 8.95 -14.47 -3.64
C SER A 135 8.67 -15.56 -2.61
N GLU A 136 8.66 -16.83 -3.03
CA GLU A 136 8.35 -17.96 -2.14
C GLU A 136 9.32 -18.08 -0.95
N GLU A 137 10.58 -17.67 -1.16
CA GLU A 137 11.62 -17.62 -0.12
C GLU A 137 11.34 -16.59 0.99
N ASN A 138 10.48 -15.62 0.69
CA ASN A 138 10.06 -14.54 1.60
C ASN A 138 8.63 -14.73 2.13
N SER A 139 8.00 -15.87 1.84
CA SER A 139 6.65 -16.19 2.30
C SER A 139 6.51 -16.28 3.83
N ILE A 140 7.62 -16.39 4.55
CA ILE A 140 7.67 -16.34 6.03
C ILE A 140 7.41 -14.94 6.58
N LEU A 141 7.63 -13.90 5.78
CA LEU A 141 7.42 -12.51 6.18
C LEU A 141 5.93 -12.17 6.12
N HIS A 142 5.48 -11.43 7.12
CA HIS A 142 4.13 -10.91 7.14
C HIS A 142 3.98 -9.81 6.07
N PRO A 143 2.81 -9.67 5.40
CA PRO A 143 2.59 -8.62 4.40
C PRO A 143 2.95 -7.21 4.89
N PHE A 144 2.65 -6.92 6.17
CA PHE A 144 3.06 -5.66 6.80
C PHE A 144 4.57 -5.42 6.75
N GLU A 145 5.39 -6.45 7.03
CA GLU A 145 6.85 -6.35 7.03
C GLU A 145 7.37 -6.12 5.61
N ILE A 146 6.77 -6.81 4.64
CA ILE A 146 7.06 -6.62 3.21
C ILE A 146 6.79 -5.17 2.79
N ALA A 147 5.65 -4.60 3.20
CA ALA A 147 5.31 -3.21 2.89
C ALA A 147 6.26 -2.21 3.58
N GLN A 148 6.70 -2.50 4.81
CA GLN A 148 7.69 -1.68 5.52
C GLN A 148 9.06 -1.73 4.83
N LEU A 149 9.56 -2.92 4.46
CA LEU A 149 10.83 -3.06 3.72
C LEU A 149 10.82 -2.34 2.37
N GLY A 150 9.67 -2.34 1.68
CA GLY A 150 9.50 -1.61 0.42
C GLY A 150 9.39 -0.08 0.60
N SER A 151 9.07 0.41 1.79
CA SER A 151 8.85 1.84 2.07
C SER A 151 10.02 2.51 2.80
N LEU A 152 10.69 1.78 3.69
CA LEU A 152 11.81 2.26 4.49
C LEU A 152 13.13 1.93 3.79
N SER A 153 13.96 2.93 3.53
CA SER A 153 15.29 2.77 2.95
C SER A 153 16.30 2.36 4.02
N CYS A 154 16.28 1.07 4.41
CA CYS A 154 17.26 0.53 5.35
C CYS A 154 18.57 0.16 4.63
N GLU A 155 19.71 0.56 5.19
CA GLU A 155 21.05 0.21 4.66
C GLU A 155 21.56 -1.11 5.25
N ASP A 156 21.40 -1.28 6.57
CA ASP A 156 21.93 -2.40 7.33
C ASP A 156 20.81 -3.25 7.95
N ILE A 157 21.10 -4.53 8.21
CA ILE A 157 20.22 -5.43 8.98
C ILE A 157 19.84 -4.82 10.33
N ASP A 158 20.80 -4.22 11.05
CA ASP A 158 20.58 -3.66 12.38
C ASP A 158 19.55 -2.52 12.34
N GLU A 159 19.60 -1.69 11.30
CA GLU A 159 18.59 -0.65 11.07
C GLU A 159 17.22 -1.27 10.76
N ALA A 160 17.18 -2.25 9.85
CA ALA A 160 15.93 -2.91 9.47
C ALA A 160 15.23 -3.59 10.67
N ILE A 161 15.97 -4.29 11.53
CA ILE A 161 15.43 -4.93 12.73
C ILE A 161 15.03 -3.89 13.78
N THR A 162 15.77 -2.78 13.89
CA THR A 162 15.43 -1.71 14.82
C THR A 162 14.15 -0.99 14.43
N LEU A 163 13.96 -0.72 13.13
CA LEU A 163 12.76 -0.05 12.59
C LEU A 163 11.56 -0.99 12.46
N ILE A 164 11.81 -2.28 12.21
CA ILE A 164 10.78 -3.31 12.05
C ILE A 164 11.09 -4.47 13.03
N PRO A 165 10.76 -4.31 14.33
CA PRO A 165 11.12 -5.29 15.36
C PRO A 165 10.53 -6.69 15.12
N SER A 166 9.42 -6.78 14.38
CA SER A 166 8.78 -8.04 14.06
C SER A 166 9.60 -8.95 13.15
N LEU A 167 10.61 -8.41 12.44
CA LEU A 167 11.53 -9.17 11.59
C LEU A 167 12.53 -10.02 12.39
N ASN A 168 12.69 -9.73 13.68
CA ASN A 168 13.66 -10.41 14.52
C ASN A 168 13.41 -11.93 14.51
N ASP A 169 14.47 -12.72 14.34
CA ASP A 169 14.47 -14.18 14.28
C ASP A 169 13.63 -14.84 13.16
N LYS A 170 13.03 -14.07 12.23
CA LYS A 170 12.22 -14.64 11.13
C LYS A 170 13.00 -15.02 9.89
N LYS A 171 14.12 -14.35 9.64
CA LYS A 171 14.96 -14.58 8.45
C LYS A 171 16.43 -14.53 8.84
N ASP A 172 17.26 -15.29 8.12
CA ASP A 172 18.70 -15.23 8.32
C ASP A 172 19.26 -13.86 7.94
N GLN A 173 20.26 -13.39 8.69
CA GLN A 173 20.86 -12.08 8.51
C GLN A 173 21.45 -11.93 7.10
N ILE A 174 22.08 -12.98 6.59
CA ILE A 174 22.70 -12.98 5.25
C ILE A 174 21.64 -12.77 4.17
N ASP A 175 20.51 -13.46 4.27
CA ASP A 175 19.44 -13.35 3.27
C ASP A 175 18.67 -12.03 3.39
N LEU A 176 18.51 -11.50 4.61
CA LEU A 176 17.91 -10.18 4.82
C LEU A 176 18.80 -9.08 4.21
N GLN A 177 20.11 -9.12 4.44
CA GLN A 177 21.04 -8.15 3.83
C GLN A 177 20.99 -8.23 2.30
N ARG A 178 20.96 -9.44 1.72
CA ARG A 178 20.84 -9.60 0.26
C ARG A 178 19.59 -8.93 -0.31
N ILE A 179 18.46 -8.99 0.41
CA ILE A 179 17.23 -8.31 0.00
C ILE A 179 17.42 -6.80 0.05
N LEU A 180 17.98 -6.27 1.15
CA LEU A 180 18.24 -4.84 1.31
C LEU A 180 19.17 -4.30 0.21
N ASP A 181 20.25 -5.02 -0.09
CA ASP A 181 21.20 -4.67 -1.15
C ASP A 181 20.51 -4.60 -2.52
N GLU A 182 19.65 -5.57 -2.83
CA GLU A 182 18.93 -5.59 -4.12
C GLU A 182 17.84 -4.50 -4.18
N LEU A 183 17.14 -4.20 -3.08
CA LEU A 183 16.22 -3.06 -3.01
C LEU A 183 16.94 -1.73 -3.25
N ASN A 184 18.08 -1.52 -2.61
CA ASN A 184 18.89 -0.30 -2.75
C ASN A 184 19.48 -0.16 -4.16
N ARG A 185 19.79 -1.29 -4.82
CA ARG A 185 20.17 -1.32 -6.22
C ARG A 185 19.03 -0.92 -7.17
N LEU A 186 17.81 -1.40 -6.91
CA LEU A 186 16.62 -1.04 -7.70
C LEU A 186 16.25 0.44 -7.53
N GLU A 187 16.51 1.03 -6.36
CA GLU A 187 16.38 2.46 -6.11
C GLU A 187 17.43 3.28 -6.89
N SER A 188 18.71 2.90 -6.80
CA SER A 188 19.82 3.65 -7.38
C SER A 188 19.82 3.69 -8.92
N ASN A 189 19.21 2.71 -9.58
CA ASN A 189 19.19 2.64 -11.05
C ASN A 189 18.28 3.69 -11.70
N PHE A 190 17.41 4.36 -10.93
CA PHE A 190 16.40 5.28 -11.44
C PHE A 190 16.28 6.58 -10.62
N ALA A 191 17.27 6.90 -9.79
CA ALA A 191 17.38 8.17 -9.06
C ALA A 191 17.92 9.31 -9.92
#